data_AF-X1G6S5-F1
#
_entry.id   AF-X1G6S5-F1
#
_cell.length_a   1.000
_cell.length_b   1.000
_cell.length_c   1.000
_cell.angle_alpha   90.00
_cell.angle_beta   90.00
_cell.angle_gamma   90.00
#
_symmetry.space_group_name_H-M   'P 1'
#
loop_
_entity.id
_entity.type
_entity.pdbx_description
1 polymer ?
#
loop_
_entity_poly.entity_id
_entity_poly.type
_entity_poly.pdbx_seq_one_letter_code
_entity_poly.pdbx_strand_id
1 'polypeptide(L)'
;TGDTQNTVYEAGILIAKVIKGKDPLAIDTRMKEINQTIVKQTQIKSAFNIALYDILGKATGVPLYVILGGEKRDIFTDYTIGIQVHIYP
;
A
#
# COMPACT_ATOMS: atom_id res chain seq x y z
N THR A 1 -7.02 5.93 -13.31
CA THR A 1 -7.68 6.31 -12.04
C THR A 1 -7.64 7.82 -11.94
N GLY A 2 -8.72 8.45 -11.46
CA GLY A 2 -8.85 9.91 -11.34
C GLY A 2 -8.83 10.37 -9.88
N ASP A 3 -8.23 9.57 -8.98
CA ASP A 3 -8.27 9.81 -7.55
C ASP A 3 -7.31 10.94 -7.18
N THR A 4 -7.76 11.83 -6.28
CA THR A 4 -6.95 12.92 -5.76
C THR A 4 -6.35 12.54 -4.42
N GLN A 5 -5.25 13.19 -4.03
CA GLN A 5 -4.65 13.00 -2.71
C GLN A 5 -5.68 13.20 -1.58
N ASN A 6 -6.58 14.17 -1.72
CA ASN A 6 -7.63 14.43 -0.74
C ASN A 6 -8.60 13.24 -0.61
N THR A 7 -9.08 12.68 -1.73
CA THR A 7 -9.98 11.51 -1.68
C THR A 7 -9.30 10.27 -1.11
N VAL A 8 -8.00 10.11 -1.34
CA VAL A 8 -7.18 9.02 -0.76
C VAL A 8 -7.05 9.20 0.74
N TYR A 9 -6.78 10.42 1.20
CA TYR A 9 -6.63 10.76 2.61
C TYR A 9 -7.94 10.54 3.40
N GLU A 10 -9.06 11.05 2.90
CA GLU A 10 -10.38 10.88 3.53
C GLU A 10 -10.79 9.41 3.61
N ALA A 11 -10.52 8.63 2.56
CA ALA A 11 -10.72 7.17 2.59
C ALA A 11 -9.87 6.50 3.67
N GLY A 12 -8.65 7.00 3.90
CA GLY A 12 -7.76 6.51 4.96
C GLY A 12 -8.31 6.75 6.36
N ILE A 13 -8.93 7.91 6.60
CA ILE A 13 -9.61 8.22 7.87
C ILE A 13 -10.75 7.22 8.13
N LEU A 14 -11.54 6.90 7.09
CA LEU A 14 -12.63 5.92 7.21
C LEU A 14 -12.10 4.52 7.53
N ILE A 15 -11.06 4.07 6.83
CA ILE A 15 -10.41 2.79 7.10
C ILE A 15 -9.86 2.73 8.53
N ALA A 16 -9.20 3.80 8.99
CA ALA A 16 -8.63 3.85 10.33
C ALA A 16 -9.70 3.64 11.42
N LYS A 17 -10.91 4.19 11.25
CA LYS A 17 -12.03 3.97 12.20
C LYS A 17 -12.41 2.49 12.32
N VAL A 18 -12.19 1.69 11.29
CA VAL A 18 -12.56 0.27 11.26
C VAL A 18 -11.49 -0.63 11.88
N ILE A 19 -10.20 -0.32 11.69
CA ILE A 19 -9.12 -1.24 12.05
C ILE A 19 -8.24 -0.79 13.23
N LYS A 20 -8.34 0.48 13.67
CA LYS A 20 -7.52 0.99 14.77
C LYS A 20 -7.78 0.22 16.06
N GLY A 21 -6.71 -0.10 16.79
CA GLY A 21 -6.76 -0.87 18.04
C GLY A 21 -6.91 -2.39 17.84
N LYS A 22 -7.05 -2.87 16.60
CA LYS A 22 -7.04 -4.31 16.29
C LYS A 22 -5.62 -4.79 16.08
N ASP A 23 -5.42 -6.11 16.23
CA ASP A 23 -4.15 -6.76 15.95
C ASP A 23 -3.73 -6.53 14.47
N PRO A 24 -2.58 -5.87 14.22
CA PRO A 24 -2.07 -5.65 12.88
C PRO A 24 -1.46 -6.90 12.23
N LEU A 25 -1.14 -7.95 13.00
CA LEU A 25 -0.57 -9.20 12.47
C LEU A 25 -1.63 -10.11 11.85
N ALA A 26 -2.91 -9.90 12.15
CA ALA A 26 -4.02 -10.58 11.49
C ALA A 26 -4.36 -9.96 10.11
N ILE A 27 -3.36 -9.88 9.22
CA ILE A 27 -3.38 -9.13 7.95
C ILE A 27 -4.60 -9.47 7.09
N ASP A 28 -4.90 -10.76 6.86
CA ASP A 28 -6.03 -11.16 6.01
C ASP A 28 -7.37 -10.68 6.57
N THR A 29 -7.52 -10.69 7.89
CA THR A 29 -8.72 -10.21 8.55
C THR A 29 -8.83 -8.69 8.41
N ARG A 30 -7.73 -7.96 8.64
CA ARG A 30 -7.69 -6.49 8.46
C ARG A 30 -7.99 -6.11 7.02
N MET A 31 -7.39 -6.79 6.05
CA MET A 31 -7.62 -6.52 4.62
C MET A 31 -9.05 -6.85 4.19
N LYS A 32 -9.67 -7.88 4.76
CA LYS A 32 -11.10 -8.18 4.53
C LYS A 32 -11.98 -7.04 5.03
N GLU A 33 -11.74 -6.53 6.25
CA GLU A 33 -12.47 -5.40 6.81
C GLU A 33 -12.27 -4.11 5.97
N ILE A 34 -11.03 -3.82 5.56
CA ILE A 34 -10.69 -2.68 4.69
C ILE A 34 -11.42 -2.78 3.35
N ASN A 35 -11.44 -3.97 2.74
CA ASN A 35 -12.10 -4.20 1.45
C ASN A 35 -13.61 -4.02 1.52
N GLN A 36 -14.22 -4.33 2.67
CA GLN A 36 -15.65 -4.13 2.93
C GLN A 36 -16.00 -2.68 3.26
N THR A 37 -15.04 -1.88 3.76
CA THR A 37 -15.27 -0.50 4.20
C THR A 37 -15.49 0.47 3.04
N ILE A 38 -14.74 0.32 1.95
CA ILE A 38 -14.81 1.22 0.80
C ILE A 38 -14.67 0.45 -0.51
N VAL A 39 -15.57 0.72 -1.45
CA VAL A 39 -15.49 0.15 -2.80
C VAL A 39 -14.48 0.97 -3.61
N LYS A 40 -13.68 0.31 -4.46
CA LYS A 40 -12.56 0.93 -5.20
C LYS A 40 -11.45 1.44 -4.27
N GLN A 41 -10.81 2.58 -4.58
CA GLN A 41 -9.69 3.18 -3.84
C GLN A 41 -8.47 2.24 -3.68
N THR A 42 -7.90 1.75 -4.78
CA THR A 42 -6.80 0.79 -4.72
C THR A 42 -5.53 1.35 -4.09
N GLN A 43 -5.28 2.66 -4.21
CA GLN A 43 -4.06 3.32 -3.68
C GLN A 43 -4.04 3.27 -2.15
N ILE A 44 -5.11 3.71 -1.48
CA ILE A 44 -5.15 3.70 -0.01
C ILE A 44 -5.16 2.27 0.56
N LYS A 45 -5.86 1.34 -0.11
CA LYS A 45 -5.87 -0.08 0.29
C LYS A 45 -4.48 -0.68 0.20
N SER A 46 -3.73 -0.36 -0.86
CA SER A 46 -2.34 -0.77 -1.01
C SER A 46 -1.45 -0.16 0.09
N ALA A 47 -1.64 1.12 0.42
CA ALA A 47 -0.90 1.77 1.51
C ALA A 47 -1.09 1.06 2.86
N PHE A 48 -2.32 0.71 3.23
CA PHE A 48 -2.57 -0.07 4.44
C PHE A 48 -2.00 -1.49 4.35
N ASN A 49 -2.11 -2.15 3.20
CA ASN A 49 -1.54 -3.49 3.01
C ASN A 49 -0.02 -3.49 3.22
N ILE A 50 0.69 -2.55 2.59
CA ILE A 50 2.14 -2.36 2.75
C ILE A 50 2.48 -2.10 4.22
N ALA A 51 1.74 -1.23 4.91
CA ALA A 51 1.98 -0.93 6.32
C ALA A 51 1.80 -2.16 7.23
N LEU A 52 0.78 -2.99 6.98
CA LEU A 52 0.56 -4.23 7.75
C LEU A 52 1.70 -5.24 7.54
N TYR A 53 2.18 -5.37 6.30
CA TYR A 53 3.32 -6.23 5.98
C TYR A 53 4.66 -5.68 6.51
N ASP A 54 4.84 -4.36 6.54
CA ASP A 54 6.00 -3.71 7.18
C ASP A 54 6.02 -3.98 8.70
N ILE A 55 4.86 -3.88 9.36
CA ILE A 55 4.72 -4.27 10.77
C ILE A 55 5.06 -5.74 10.97
N LEU A 56 4.59 -6.65 10.10
CA LEU A 56 4.94 -8.06 10.17
C LEU A 56 6.45 -8.31 10.05
N GLY A 57 7.12 -7.64 9.10
CA GLY A 57 8.57 -7.69 8.96
C GLY A 57 9.29 -7.21 10.21
N LYS A 58 8.87 -6.08 10.77
CA LYS A 58 9.44 -5.52 12.01
C LYS A 58 9.19 -6.39 13.23
N ALA A 59 8.00 -6.96 13.37
CA ALA A 59 7.63 -7.82 14.49
C ALA A 59 8.40 -9.15 14.49
N THR A 60 8.72 -9.68 13.30
CA THR A 60 9.48 -10.93 13.16
C THR A 60 10.99 -10.73 13.10
N GLY A 61 11.45 -9.50 12.81
CA GLY A 61 12.87 -9.22 12.54
C GLY A 61 13.37 -9.81 11.22
N VAL A 62 12.45 -10.31 10.37
CA VAL A 62 12.78 -10.96 9.10
C VAL A 62 12.57 -9.96 7.95
N PRO A 63 13.49 -9.84 6.99
CA PRO A 63 13.27 -9.03 5.80
C PRO A 63 11.99 -9.45 5.05
N LEU A 64 11.16 -8.48 4.67
CA LEU A 64 9.83 -8.75 4.11
C LEU A 64 9.88 -9.64 2.86
N TYR A 65 10.90 -9.52 2.00
CA TYR A 65 11.02 -10.38 0.82
C TYR A 65 11.10 -11.87 1.19
N VAL A 66 11.70 -12.22 2.33
CA VAL A 66 11.78 -13.62 2.82
C VAL A 66 10.41 -14.10 3.26
N ILE A 67 9.67 -13.26 3.98
CA ILE A 67 8.29 -13.55 4.43
C ILE A 67 7.37 -13.79 3.23
N LEU A 68 7.58 -13.04 2.15
CA LEU A 68 6.84 -13.18 0.90
C LEU A 68 7.34 -14.33 0.01
N GLY A 69 8.25 -15.18 0.49
CA GLY A 69 8.77 -16.36 -0.22
C GLY A 69 9.82 -16.04 -1.29
N GLY A 70 10.38 -14.84 -1.28
CA GLY A 70 11.45 -14.42 -2.17
C GLY A 70 12.84 -14.73 -1.63
N GLU A 71 13.82 -14.61 -2.52
CA GLU A 71 15.24 -14.72 -2.22
C GLU A 71 15.97 -13.41 -2.50
N LYS A 72 17.14 -13.22 -1.87
CA LYS A 72 17.97 -12.04 -2.13
C LYS A 72 18.53 -12.12 -3.54
N ARG A 73 18.17 -11.16 -4.38
CA ARG A 73 18.62 -11.05 -5.76
C ARG A 73 18.74 -9.59 -6.19
N ASP A 74 19.51 -9.36 -7.23
CA ASP A 74 19.53 -8.06 -7.89
C ASP A 74 18.21 -7.83 -8.64
N ILE A 75 17.70 -6.60 -8.57
CA ILE A 75 16.51 -6.14 -9.27
C ILE A 75 16.94 -5.02 -10.21
N PHE A 76 16.72 -5.22 -11.50
CA PHE A 76 16.94 -4.21 -12.53
C PHE A 76 15.61 -3.52 -12.84
N THR A 77 15.64 -2.19 -12.91
CA THR A 77 14.50 -1.37 -13.32
C THR A 77 14.91 -0.46 -14.46
N ASP A 78 13.96 -0.11 -15.31
CA ASP A 78 14.17 0.84 -16.40
C ASP A 78 14.21 2.30 -15.87
N TYR A 79 14.64 3.20 -16.75
CA TYR A 79 14.56 4.64 -16.53
C TYR A 79 13.55 5.25 -17.51
N THR A 80 12.43 5.71 -16.98
CA THR A 80 11.37 6.33 -17.77
C THR A 80 11.73 7.77 -18.14
N ILE A 81 11.89 8.05 -19.45
CA ILE A 81 12.05 9.40 -19.98
C ILE A 81 10.68 10.04 -20.19
N GLY A 82 10.43 11.18 -19.53
CA GLY A 82 9.19 11.94 -19.71
C GLY A 82 9.11 12.60 -21.10
N ILE A 83 7.89 12.71 -21.64
CA ILE A 83 7.66 13.42 -22.90
C ILE A 83 7.84 14.92 -22.67
N GLN A 84 8.79 15.53 -23.37
CA GLN A 84 8.95 16.99 -23.40
C GLN A 84 8.23 17.55 -24.62
N VAL A 85 7.05 18.13 -24.40
CA VAL A 85 6.36 18.89 -25.46
C VAL A 85 6.99 20.27 -25.53
N HIS A 86 7.74 20.52 -26.60
CA HIS A 86 8.33 21.83 -26.85
C HIS A 86 7.28 22.77 -27.45
N ILE A 87 6.70 23.65 -26.62
CA ILE A 87 5.81 24.70 -27.09
C ILE A 87 6.69 25.93 -27.41
N TYR A 88 7.02 26.14 -28.68
CA TYR A 88 7.50 27.45 -29.14
C TYR A 88 6.27 28.37 -29.38
N PRO A 89 6.43 29.70 -29.22
CA PRO A 89 5.34 30.67 -29.29
C PRO A 89 4.69 30.75 -30.68
#